data_AF-A0A090LM84-F1
#
_entry.id   AF-A0A090LM84-F1
#
_cell.length_a   1.000
_cell.length_b   1.000
_cell.length_c   1.000
_cell.angle_alpha   90.00
_cell.angle_beta   90.00
_cell.angle_gamma   90.00
#
_symmetry.space_group_name_H-M   'P 1'
#
loop_
_entity.id
_entity.type
_entity.pdbx_description
1 polymer ?
#
loop_
_entity_poly.entity_id
_entity_poly.type
_entity_poly.pdbx_seq_one_letter_code
_entity_poly.pdbx_strand_id
1 'polypeptide(L)'
;MKIVKKLDKIGFDLIELSDYTYEKMFKKFNKKIFDKSIKRRVKNAKVYLTGDFKTIKRIISSIEFCSTDGVGLGRPITTESNFAIKNT
;
A
#
# COMPACT_ATOMS: atom_id res chain seq x y z
N MET A 1 -11.76 -5.15 5.57
CA MET A 1 -12.29 -3.76 5.49
C MET A 1 -12.93 -3.20 6.76
N LYS A 2 -13.74 -3.96 7.53
CA LYS A 2 -14.40 -3.41 8.75
C LYS A 2 -13.41 -2.91 9.81
N ILE A 3 -12.25 -3.58 9.91
CA ILE A 3 -11.17 -3.22 10.85
C ILE A 3 -10.57 -1.84 10.55
N VAL A 4 -10.29 -1.53 9.28
CA VAL A 4 -9.69 -0.25 8.85
C VAL A 4 -10.57 0.94 9.25
N LYS A 5 -11.89 0.83 9.05
CA LYS A 5 -12.84 1.86 9.53
C LYS A 5 -12.86 2.00 11.06
N LYS A 6 -12.63 0.91 11.79
CA LYS A 6 -12.62 0.93 13.26
C LYS A 6 -11.34 1.60 13.75
N LEU A 7 -10.18 1.30 13.16
CA LEU A 7 -8.91 1.95 13.46
C LEU A 7 -8.99 3.47 13.17
N ASP A 8 -9.57 3.85 12.04
CA ASP A 8 -9.80 5.26 11.68
C ASP A 8 -10.70 5.98 12.71
N LYS A 9 -11.73 5.30 13.22
CA LYS A 9 -12.61 5.82 14.28
C LYS A 9 -11.97 5.88 15.66
N ILE A 10 -11.07 4.95 15.96
CA ILE A 10 -10.31 4.94 17.21
C ILE A 10 -9.35 6.15 17.25
N GLY A 11 -8.97 6.69 16.10
CA GLY A 11 -8.11 7.86 15.99
C GLY A 11 -6.65 7.50 15.69
N PHE A 12 -6.39 6.38 15.01
CA PHE A 12 -5.07 6.12 14.47
C PHE A 12 -4.71 7.15 13.40
N ASP A 13 -3.50 7.70 13.45
CA ASP A 13 -3.02 8.67 12.46
C ASP A 13 -2.57 8.02 11.14
N LEU A 14 -2.12 6.77 11.22
CA LEU A 14 -1.62 5.99 10.08
C LEU A 14 -2.15 4.57 10.15
N ILE A 15 -2.66 4.09 9.03
CA ILE A 15 -3.03 2.69 8.80
C ILE A 15 -2.19 2.19 7.64
N GLU A 16 -1.14 1.43 7.97
CA GLU A 16 -0.36 0.71 6.97
C GLU A 16 -0.97 -0.66 6.71
N LEU A 17 -1.13 -0.99 5.44
CA LEU A 17 -1.61 -2.28 4.99
C LEU A 17 -0.54 -2.93 4.11
N SER A 18 -0.04 -4.06 4.58
CA SER A 18 0.91 -4.87 3.83
C SER A 18 0.18 -5.88 2.93
N ASP A 19 0.52 -5.90 1.63
CA ASP A 19 0.32 -7.08 0.79
C ASP A 19 1.42 -8.07 1.12
N TYR A 20 1.22 -8.85 2.18
CA TYR A 20 1.85 -10.15 2.18
C TYR A 20 0.97 -11.03 1.31
N THR A 21 1.36 -11.20 0.04
CA THR A 21 1.18 -12.51 -0.54
C THR A 21 1.91 -13.48 0.38
N TYR A 22 1.16 -14.21 1.20
CA TYR A 22 1.60 -15.42 1.93
C TYR A 22 1.88 -16.52 0.88
N GLU A 23 2.75 -16.22 -0.08
CA GLU A 23 2.75 -16.76 -1.46
C GLU A 23 3.33 -18.17 -1.60
N LYS A 24 3.47 -18.92 -0.50
CA LYS A 24 3.90 -20.33 -0.60
C LYS A 24 2.99 -21.36 0.07
N MET A 25 2.05 -20.98 0.94
CA MET A 25 1.13 -21.98 1.54
C MET A 25 -0.24 -22.08 0.85
N PHE A 26 -0.70 -21.07 0.10
CA PHE A 26 -2.02 -21.12 -0.55
C PHE A 26 -1.99 -20.52 -1.97
N LYS A 27 -1.55 -21.33 -2.94
CA LYS A 27 -1.49 -21.06 -4.39
C LYS A 27 -2.86 -20.77 -5.08
N LYS A 28 -3.90 -20.34 -4.36
CA LYS A 28 -5.26 -20.18 -4.93
C LYS A 28 -5.94 -18.83 -4.73
N PHE A 29 -5.32 -17.87 -4.03
CA PHE A 29 -5.90 -16.53 -3.93
C PHE A 29 -5.34 -15.59 -5.00
N ASN A 30 -5.76 -15.84 -6.24
CA ASN A 30 -5.78 -14.80 -7.28
C ASN A 30 -6.81 -13.74 -6.88
N LYS A 31 -6.43 -12.74 -6.08
CA LYS A 31 -7.17 -11.47 -6.03
C LYS A 31 -6.33 -10.39 -5.36
N LYS A 32 -6.09 -9.32 -6.12
CA LYS A 32 -5.66 -7.99 -5.68
C LYS A 32 -6.40 -7.61 -4.40
N ILE A 33 -5.76 -7.76 -3.23
CA ILE A 33 -6.38 -7.45 -1.92
C ILE A 33 -6.52 -5.93 -1.71
N PHE A 34 -5.71 -5.14 -2.41
CA PHE A 34 -5.86 -3.69 -2.46
C PHE A 34 -6.90 -3.26 -3.47
N ASP A 35 -8.15 -3.44 -3.06
CA ASP A 35 -9.27 -2.73 -3.63
C ASP A 35 -8.99 -1.21 -3.49
N LYS A 36 -8.98 -0.51 -4.63
CA LYS A 36 -8.85 0.96 -4.73
C LYS A 36 -9.84 1.69 -3.81
N SER A 37 -10.88 1.01 -3.33
CA SER A 37 -11.87 1.54 -2.40
C SER A 37 -11.45 1.64 -0.93
N ILE A 38 -10.28 1.13 -0.51
CA ILE A 38 -9.86 1.19 0.92
C ILE A 38 -9.64 2.63 1.37
N LYS A 39 -8.86 3.42 0.63
CA LYS A 39 -8.64 4.84 0.95
C LYS A 39 -9.94 5.61 1.06
N ARG A 40 -10.89 5.37 0.15
CA ARG A 40 -12.23 5.99 0.16
C ARG A 40 -13.05 5.72 1.42
N ARG A 41 -12.65 4.74 2.24
CA ARG A 41 -13.35 4.34 3.47
C ARG A 41 -12.69 4.86 4.75
N VAL A 42 -11.53 5.51 4.63
CA VAL A 42 -10.77 6.11 5.73
C VAL A 42 -10.87 7.62 5.58
N LYS A 43 -11.23 8.32 6.66
CA LYS A 43 -11.43 9.76 6.63
C LYS A 43 -10.29 10.52 7.29
N ASN A 44 -9.75 10.00 8.39
CA ASN A 44 -8.82 10.73 9.25
C ASN A 44 -7.40 10.20 9.09
N ALA A 45 -7.22 8.89 9.17
CA ALA A 45 -5.92 8.26 9.08
C ALA A 45 -5.33 8.37 7.66
N LYS A 46 -4.01 8.52 7.56
CA LYS A 46 -3.29 8.25 6.31
C LYS A 46 -3.31 6.74 6.03
N VAL A 47 -3.50 6.37 4.77
CA VAL A 47 -3.48 4.95 4.37
C VAL A 47 -2.24 4.67 3.56
N TYR A 48 -1.35 3.82 4.08
CA TYR A 48 -0.12 3.42 3.38
C TYR A 48 -0.22 1.97 2.90
N LEU A 49 0.32 1.70 1.72
CA LEU A 49 0.38 0.36 1.15
C LEU A 49 1.82 -0.11 1.01
N THR A 50 2.10 -1.29 1.54
CA THR A 50 3.43 -1.92 1.43
C THR A 50 3.32 -3.22 0.67
N GLY A 51 4.11 -3.39 -0.39
CA GLY A 51 3.99 -4.55 -1.28
C GLY A 51 4.86 -4.46 -2.52
N ASP A 52 4.31 -4.83 -3.67
CA ASP A 52 5.06 -4.98 -4.94
C ASP A 52 5.30 -3.65 -5.69
N PHE A 53 5.76 -2.61 -4.99
CA PHE A 53 6.10 -1.30 -5.56
C PHE A 53 7.51 -1.28 -6.18
N LYS A 54 7.74 -2.12 -7.19
CA LYS A 54 9.04 -2.27 -7.87
C LYS A 54 9.37 -1.17 -8.86
N THR A 55 8.41 -0.32 -9.23
CA THR A 55 8.61 0.73 -10.25
C THR A 55 7.99 2.05 -9.82
N ILE A 56 8.67 3.16 -10.13
CA ILE A 56 8.18 4.52 -9.87
C ILE A 56 6.81 4.76 -10.50
N LYS A 57 6.60 4.31 -11.74
CA LYS A 57 5.29 4.41 -12.44
C LYS A 57 4.13 3.79 -11.65
N ARG A 58 4.37 2.64 -10.99
CA ARG A 58 3.35 1.99 -10.14
C ARG A 58 3.08 2.78 -8.87
N ILE A 59 4.13 3.37 -8.28
CA ILE A 59 4.00 4.24 -7.10
C ILE A 59 3.16 5.47 -7.45
N ILE A 60 3.57 6.22 -8.48
CA ILE A 60 2.87 7.43 -8.94
C ILE A 60 1.39 7.13 -9.21
N SER A 61 1.10 6.13 -10.04
CA SER A 61 -0.29 5.76 -10.36
C SER A 61 -1.10 5.36 -9.14
N SER A 62 -0.51 4.71 -8.13
CA SER A 62 -1.23 4.36 -6.89
C SER A 62 -1.65 5.58 -6.07
N ILE A 63 -0.87 6.66 -6.12
CA ILE A 63 -1.16 7.92 -5.46
C ILE A 63 -2.18 8.72 -6.30
N GLU A 64 -1.92 8.91 -7.59
CA GLU A 64 -2.80 9.66 -8.52
C GLU A 64 -4.22 9.09 -8.57
N PHE A 65 -4.35 7.76 -8.63
CA PHE A 65 -5.65 7.10 -8.63
C PHE A 65 -6.25 6.93 -7.23
N CYS A 66 -5.78 7.71 -6.24
CA CYS A 66 -6.27 7.73 -4.86
C CYS A 66 -6.38 6.34 -4.23
N SER A 67 -5.46 5.43 -4.56
CA SER A 67 -5.45 4.08 -3.97
C SER A 67 -4.79 4.08 -2.59
N THR A 68 -3.90 5.04 -2.33
CA THR A 68 -3.16 5.20 -1.08
C THR A 68 -2.72 6.66 -0.87
N ASP A 69 -2.31 7.03 0.34
CA ASP A 69 -1.61 8.29 0.65
C ASP A 69 -0.09 8.15 0.54
N GLY A 70 0.45 6.93 0.62
CA GLY A 70 1.88 6.67 0.56
C GLY A 70 2.19 5.19 0.39
N VAL A 71 3.42 4.88 0.02
CA VAL A 71 3.84 3.49 -0.20
C VAL A 71 5.01 3.14 0.72
N GLY A 72 5.01 1.93 1.27
CA GLY A 72 6.19 1.37 1.92
C GLY A 72 7.13 0.74 0.90
N LEU A 73 8.42 1.07 1.00
CA LEU A 73 9.48 0.54 0.14
C LEU A 73 10.42 -0.34 0.96
N GLY A 74 10.42 -1.64 0.66
CA GLY A 74 11.36 -2.62 1.21
C GLY A 74 12.42 -3.00 0.18
N ARG A 75 12.25 -4.16 -0.48
CA ARG A 75 13.23 -4.71 -1.43
C ARG A 75 13.82 -3.71 -2.45
N PRO A 76 13.03 -2.81 -3.08
CA PRO A 76 13.60 -1.86 -4.04
C PRO A 76 14.68 -0.95 -3.42
N ILE A 77 14.49 -0.43 -2.20
CA ILE A 77 15.47 0.46 -1.56
C ILE A 77 16.73 -0.30 -1.09
N THR A 78 16.61 -1.60 -0.82
CA THR A 78 17.75 -2.45 -0.44
C THR A 78 18.59 -2.89 -1.64
N THR A 79 17.97 -3.01 -2.83
CA THR A 79 18.68 -3.34 -4.06
C THR A 79 19.30 -2.11 -4.71
N GLU A 80 18.62 -0.97 -4.62
CA GLU A 80 19.05 0.28 -5.24
C GLU A 80 18.80 1.45 -4.27
N SER A 81 19.86 1.98 -3.65
CA SER A 81 19.75 3.02 -2.62
C SER A 81 19.21 4.35 -3.14
N ASN A 82 19.38 4.65 -4.43
CA ASN A 82 18.85 5.83 -5.10
C ASN A 82 17.50 5.58 -5.80
N PHE A 83 16.83 4.44 -5.54
CA PHE A 83 15.59 4.05 -6.20
C PHE A 83 14.53 5.16 -6.22
N ALA A 84 14.38 5.90 -5.11
CA ALA A 84 13.36 6.94 -4.96
C ALA A 84 13.63 8.22 -5.78
N ILE A 85 14.90 8.48 -6.13
CA ILE A 85 15.32 9.71 -6.84
C ILE A 85 15.51 9.42 -8.34
N LYS A 86 15.62 8.14 -8.69
CA LYS A 86 15.74 7.71 -10.08
C LYS A 86 14.43 8.01 -10.80
N ASN A 87 14.44 8.99 -11.69
CA ASN A 87 13.33 9.45 -12.55
C ASN A 87 12.34 10.48 -11.96
N THR A 88 12.70 11.24 -10.91
CA THR A 88 12.10 12.56 -10.64
C THR A 88 12.79 13.63 -11.47
#